data_AF-A0A2V7Y3G7-F1
#
_entry.id   AF-A0A2V7Y3G7-F1
#
_cell.length_a   1.000
_cell.length_b   1.000
_cell.length_c   1.000
_cell.angle_alpha   90.00
_cell.angle_beta   90.00
_cell.angle_gamma   90.00
#
_symmetry.space_group_name_H-M   'P 1'
#
loop_
_entity.id
_entity.type
_entity.pdbx_description
1 polymer ?
#
loop_
_entity_poly.entity_id
_entity_poly.type
_entity_poly.pdbx_seq_one_letter_code
_entity_poly.pdbx_strand_id
1 'polypeptide(L)'
;MISAGRDRVSVVLDFDVGPGRYRIARTLRRSGVQMVRLEELEESGSFKNLADQVRAATDRVAQILGLGAPAFMQSVVLPQGEFARFLKAQPRDRRGMLRTLLRLDV
;
A
#
# COMPACT_ATOMS: atom_id res chain seq x y z
N MET A 1 -9.17 4.79 -11.10
CA MET A 1 -10.02 5.82 -11.73
C MET A 1 -11.32 5.89 -10.91
N ILE A 2 -11.60 7.01 -10.24
CA ILE A 2 -12.88 7.20 -9.53
C ILE A 2 -13.90 7.66 -10.58
N SER A 3 -15.00 6.93 -10.75
CA SER A 3 -16.05 7.31 -11.69
C SER A 3 -16.70 8.63 -11.25
N ALA A 4 -16.70 9.64 -12.12
CA ALA A 4 -17.39 10.90 -11.88
C ALA A 4 -18.87 10.64 -11.53
N GLY A 5 -19.35 11.16 -10.40
CA GLY A 5 -20.74 11.08 -9.97
C GLY A 5 -21.05 10.20 -8.75
N ARG A 6 -20.09 9.39 -8.24
CA ARG A 6 -20.31 8.64 -6.99
C ARG A 6 -19.90 9.42 -5.76
N ASP A 7 -20.74 9.33 -4.72
CA ASP A 7 -20.56 9.95 -3.41
C ASP A 7 -19.59 9.18 -2.51
N ARG A 8 -19.20 7.97 -2.91
CA ARG A 8 -18.37 7.04 -2.14
C ARG A 8 -17.46 6.21 -3.03
N VAL A 9 -16.23 6.02 -2.58
CA VAL A 9 -15.28 5.02 -3.10
C VAL A 9 -14.86 4.10 -1.97
N SER A 10 -14.79 2.80 -2.25
CA SER A 10 -14.26 1.81 -1.32
C SER A 10 -13.12 1.06 -1.98
N VAL A 11 -12.06 0.83 -1.22
CA VAL A 11 -10.91 0.02 -1.61
C VAL A 11 -10.72 -1.03 -0.53
N VAL A 12 -10.66 -2.29 -0.94
CA VAL A 12 -10.35 -3.42 -0.07
C VAL A 12 -9.11 -4.09 -0.63
N LEU A 13 -8.12 -4.32 0.22
CA LEU A 13 -6.91 -5.05 -0.12
C LEU A 13 -6.72 -6.18 0.88
N ASP A 14 -6.49 -7.36 0.34
CA ASP A 14 -6.05 -8.54 1.08
C ASP A 14 -4.57 -8.77 0.79
N PHE A 15 -3.79 -9.03 1.83
CA PHE A 15 -2.35 -9.21 1.69
C PHE A 15 -1.79 -10.11 2.79
N ASP A 16 -0.70 -10.79 2.47
CA ASP A 16 -0.01 -11.70 3.37
C ASP A 16 1.37 -11.13 3.72
N VAL A 17 1.80 -11.28 4.98
CA VAL A 17 3.15 -10.94 5.45
C VAL A 17 3.65 -12.06 6.35
N GLY A 18 4.66 -12.80 5.87
CA GLY A 18 5.06 -14.03 6.53
C GLY A 18 3.87 -15.00 6.66
N PRO A 19 3.57 -15.53 7.85
CA PRO A 19 2.40 -16.39 8.06
C PRO A 19 1.08 -15.61 8.26
N GLY A 20 1.14 -14.29 8.48
CA GLY A 20 -0.04 -13.48 8.77
C GLY A 20 -0.79 -13.10 7.50
N ARG A 21 -2.13 -13.17 7.56
CA ARG A 21 -3.02 -12.73 6.47
C ARG A 21 -3.89 -11.58 6.94
N TYR A 22 -3.93 -10.52 6.16
CA TYR A 22 -4.52 -9.25 6.56
C TYR A 22 -5.50 -8.73 5.52
N ARG A 23 -6.51 -7.98 5.98
CA ARG A 23 -7.43 -7.22 5.15
C ARG A 23 -7.48 -5.78 5.61
N ILE A 24 -7.31 -4.84 4.68
CA ILE A 24 -7.60 -3.43 4.94
C ILE A 24 -8.70 -2.94 3.99
N ALA A 25 -9.77 -2.42 4.57
CA ALA A 25 -10.87 -1.79 3.86
C ALA A 25 -10.90 -0.30 4.18
N ARG A 26 -10.90 0.55 3.15
CA ARG A 26 -11.06 2.00 3.28
C ARG A 26 -12.21 2.49 2.43
N THR A 27 -13.11 3.22 3.05
CA THR A 27 -14.23 3.87 2.37
C THR A 27 -14.11 5.37 2.54
N LEU A 28 -13.95 6.08 1.43
CA LEU A 28 -13.95 7.53 1.36
C LEU A 28 -15.31 7.99 0.84
N ARG A 29 -15.89 9.01 1.47
CA ARG A 29 -17.11 9.67 1.02
C ARG A 29 -16.81 11.11 0.63
N ARG A 30 -17.56 11.66 -0.33
CA ARG A 30 -17.44 13.05 -0.79
C ARG A 30 -17.78 14.04 0.33
N SER A 31 -18.73 13.68 1.19
CA SER A 31 -19.03 14.34 2.46
C SER A 31 -19.29 13.28 3.53
N GLY A 32 -18.97 13.60 4.79
CA GLY A 32 -19.12 12.69 5.92
C GLY A 32 -17.85 11.93 6.30
N VAL A 33 -18.02 10.97 7.22
CA VAL A 33 -16.90 10.27 7.88
C VAL A 33 -16.24 9.26 6.95
N GLN A 34 -14.91 9.29 6.90
CA GLN A 34 -14.09 8.26 6.26
C GLN A 34 -14.01 7.05 7.18
N MET A 35 -14.18 5.86 6.61
CA MET A 35 -14.09 4.61 7.37
C MET A 35 -12.83 3.86 6.98
N VAL A 36 -12.14 3.30 7.96
CA VAL A 36 -11.08 2.31 7.76
C VAL A 36 -11.33 1.11 8.65
N ARG A 37 -10.94 -0.07 8.19
CA ARG A 37 -10.91 -1.28 9.01
C ARG A 37 -9.70 -2.10 8.59
N LEU A 38 -8.80 -2.36 9.53
CA LEU A 38 -7.67 -3.27 9.38
C LEU A 38 -7.96 -4.52 10.20
N GLU A 39 -7.81 -5.68 9.58
CA GLU A 39 -8.14 -6.97 10.18
C GLU A 39 -7.06 -8.00 9.88
N GLU A 40 -6.91 -8.97 10.78
CA GLU A 40 -6.08 -10.16 10.62
C GLU A 40 -6.97 -11.40 10.58
N LEU A 41 -6.74 -12.29 9.63
CA LEU A 41 -7.41 -13.57 9.55
C LEU A 41 -6.75 -14.53 10.55
N GLU A 42 -7.52 -14.97 11.53
CA GLU A 42 -7.10 -15.98 12.50
C GLU A 42 -7.21 -17.39 11.91
N GLU A 43 -6.53 -18.36 12.52
CA GLU A 43 -6.56 -19.77 12.09
C GLU A 43 -7.97 -20.39 12.12
N SER A 44 -8.84 -19.87 12.99
CA SER A 44 -10.27 -20.19 13.05
C SER A 44 -11.06 -19.77 11.80
N GLY A 45 -10.46 -18.96 10.92
CA GLY A 45 -11.12 -18.33 9.78
C GLY A 45 -11.89 -17.05 10.12
N SER A 46 -11.85 -16.57 11.38
CA SER A 46 -12.43 -15.29 11.76
C SER A 46 -11.50 -14.12 11.49
N PHE A 47 -12.08 -12.95 11.22
CA PHE A 47 -11.33 -11.70 11.14
C PHE A 47 -11.29 -11.00 12.49
N LYS A 48 -10.10 -10.81 13.04
CA LYS A 48 -9.83 -10.00 14.22
C LYS A 48 -9.58 -8.55 13.82
N ASN A 49 -10.33 -7.62 14.39
CA ASN A 49 -10.11 -6.20 14.17
C ASN A 49 -8.81 -5.75 14.85
N LEU A 50 -7.94 -5.10 14.08
CA LEU A 50 -6.68 -4.53 14.57
C LEU A 50 -6.74 -3.00 14.69
N ALA A 51 -7.50 -2.31 13.84
CA ALA A 51 -7.72 -0.87 13.90
C ALA A 51 -8.94 -0.42 13.08
N ASP A 52 -9.62 0.62 13.53
CA ASP A 52 -10.76 1.26 12.85
C ASP A 52 -10.60 2.79 12.65
N GLN A 53 -9.49 3.35 13.12
CA GLN A 53 -9.12 4.76 12.93
C GLN A 53 -7.99 4.92 11.92
N VAL A 54 -8.05 5.98 11.11
CA VAL A 54 -7.11 6.22 10.00
C VAL A 54 -5.65 6.23 10.45
N ARG A 55 -5.33 6.94 11.54
CA ARG A 55 -3.95 7.01 12.06
C ARG A 55 -3.48 5.66 12.58
N ALA A 56 -4.25 5.05 13.49
CA ALA A 56 -3.94 3.74 14.07
C ALA A 56 -3.78 2.65 12.99
N ALA A 57 -4.65 2.62 11.99
CA ALA A 57 -4.53 1.67 10.88
C ALA A 57 -3.26 1.91 10.06
N THR A 58 -2.90 3.18 9.80
CA THR A 58 -1.67 3.52 9.07
C THR A 58 -0.41 3.07 9.84
N ASP A 59 -0.36 3.38 11.14
CA ASP A 59 0.76 3.02 12.00
C ASP A 59 0.89 1.49 12.13
N ARG A 60 -0.24 0.80 12.30
CA ARG A 60 -0.27 -0.67 12.40
C ARG A 60 0.15 -1.34 11.09
N VAL A 61 -0.28 -0.83 9.93
CA VAL A 61 0.18 -1.33 8.63
C VAL A 61 1.69 -1.15 8.47
N ALA A 62 2.25 0.00 8.84
CA ALA A 62 3.69 0.22 8.77
C ALA A 62 4.47 -0.76 9.68
N GLN A 63 3.95 -1.06 10.87
CA GLN A 63 4.52 -2.07 11.77
C GLN A 63 4.44 -3.49 11.18
N ILE A 64 3.31 -3.87 10.57
CA ILE A 64 3.13 -5.19 9.94
C ILE A 64 4.09 -5.36 8.76
N LEU A 65 4.17 -4.36 7.87
CA LEU A 65 5.04 -4.41 6.69
C LEU A 65 6.53 -4.23 7.03
N GLY A 66 6.85 -3.75 8.24
CA GLY A 66 8.23 -3.44 8.66
C GLY A 66 8.83 -2.24 7.92
N LEU A 67 8.03 -1.47 7.19
CA LEU A 67 8.49 -0.37 6.36
C LEU A 67 7.38 0.68 6.13
N GLY A 68 7.81 1.93 6.00
CA GLY A 68 6.90 3.07 5.77
C GLY A 68 6.47 3.20 4.31
N ALA A 69 5.45 4.02 4.06
CA ALA A 69 4.88 4.24 2.73
C ALA A 69 5.91 4.63 1.63
N PRO A 70 6.92 5.50 1.89
CA PRO A 70 7.94 5.81 0.89
C PRO A 70 8.75 4.59 0.46
N ALA A 71 9.20 3.78 1.43
CA ALA A 71 9.95 2.56 1.16
C ALA A 71 9.09 1.52 0.42
N PHE A 72 7.79 1.41 0.77
CA PHE A 72 6.86 0.51 0.09
C PHE A 72 6.67 0.87 -1.39
N MET A 73 6.50 2.16 -1.68
CA MET A 73 6.34 2.62 -3.07
C MET A 73 7.62 2.40 -3.88
N GLN A 74 8.78 2.55 -3.26
CA GLN A 74 10.08 2.33 -3.90
C GLN A 74 10.37 0.85 -4.19
N SER A 75 9.93 -0.06 -3.32
CA SER A 75 10.23 -1.50 -3.43
C SER A 75 9.15 -2.32 -4.13
N VAL A 76 7.88 -1.90 -4.06
CA VAL A 76 6.72 -2.72 -4.49
C VAL A 76 5.86 -2.03 -5.56
N VAL A 77 5.69 -0.70 -5.53
CA VAL A 77 4.82 0.02 -6.48
C VAL A 77 5.67 0.71 -7.54
N LEU A 78 6.05 -0.05 -8.55
CA LEU A 78 6.72 0.49 -9.71
C LEU A 78 5.78 1.44 -10.47
N PRO A 79 6.18 2.69 -10.72
CA PRO A 79 5.44 3.56 -11.65
C PRO A 79 5.27 2.80 -12.97
N GLN A 80 4.03 2.69 -13.47
CA GLN A 80 3.80 1.99 -14.74
C GLN A 80 4.71 2.58 -15.83
N GLY A 81 5.62 1.74 -16.36
CA GLY A 81 6.58 2.09 -17.40
C GLY A 81 8.05 2.16 -16.95
N GLU A 82 8.35 2.50 -15.69
CA GLU A 82 9.74 2.78 -15.27
C GLU A 82 10.55 1.51 -14.93
N PHE A 83 9.90 0.43 -14.46
CA PHE A 83 10.61 -0.84 -14.24
C PHE A 83 10.93 -1.59 -15.51
N ALA A 84 10.02 -1.57 -16.49
CA ALA A 84 10.28 -2.15 -17.80
C ALA A 84 11.45 -1.43 -18.51
N ARG A 85 11.57 -0.11 -18.30
CA ARG A 85 12.76 0.66 -18.71
C ARG A 85 14.01 0.24 -17.96
N PHE A 86 13.93 0.05 -16.64
CA PHE A 86 15.04 -0.47 -15.84
C PHE A 86 15.54 -1.86 -16.29
N LEU A 87 14.65 -2.83 -16.51
CA LEU A 87 15.01 -4.18 -16.96
C LEU A 87 15.69 -4.19 -18.34
N LYS A 88 15.35 -3.22 -19.20
CA LYS A 88 15.92 -3.06 -20.54
C LYS A 88 17.13 -2.12 -20.57
N ALA A 89 17.50 -1.49 -19.45
CA ALA A 89 18.58 -0.51 -19.41
C ALA A 89 19.97 -1.18 -19.41
N GLN A 90 20.91 -0.52 -20.10
CA GLN A 90 22.31 -0.94 -20.07
C GLN A 90 22.87 -0.80 -18.64
N PRO A 91 23.86 -1.63 -18.24
CA PRO A 91 24.40 -1.64 -16.86
C PRO A 91 24.82 -0.26 -16.33
N ARG A 92 25.30 0.62 -17.22
CA ARG A 92 25.70 2.00 -16.88
C ARG A 92 24.52 2.88 -16.44
N ASP A 93 23.34 2.68 -17.03
CA ASP A 93 22.15 3.51 -16.82
C ASP A 93 21.30 3.04 -15.63
N ARG A 94 21.45 1.77 -15.23
CA ARG A 94 20.73 1.16 -14.09
C ARG A 94 20.99 1.88 -12.76
N ARG A 95 22.22 2.35 -12.50
CA ARG A 95 22.53 3.08 -11.26
C ARG A 95 21.80 4.42 -11.17
N GLY A 96 21.71 5.17 -12.26
CA GLY A 96 20.98 6.44 -12.31
C GLY A 96 19.48 6.22 -12.12
N MET A 97 18.92 5.23 -12.81
CA MET A 97 17.50 4.86 -12.66
C MET A 97 17.17 4.34 -11.26
N LEU A 98 18.06 3.55 -10.64
CA LEU A 98 17.92 3.14 -9.23
C LEU A 98 17.91 4.34 -8.29
N ARG A 99 18.78 5.34 -8.51
CA ARG A 99 18.78 6.57 -7.70
C ARG A 99 17.48 7.36 -7.85
N THR A 100 16.95 7.49 -9.06
CA THR A 100 15.67 8.18 -9.32
C THR A 100 14.46 7.41 -8.79
N LEU A 101 14.42 6.09 -8.97
CA LEU A 101 13.36 5.21 -8.47
C LEU A 101 13.33 5.16 -6.94
N LEU A 102 14.51 5.07 -6.30
CA LEU A 102 14.67 5.04 -4.85
C LEU A 102 14.75 6.44 -4.21
N ARG A 103 14.65 7.51 -5.01
CA ARG A 103 14.80 8.92 -4.59
C ARG A 103 16.01 9.14 -3.65
N LEU A 104 17.17 8.61 -4.02
CA LEU A 104 18.42 8.72 -3.25
C LEU A 104 19.19 10.04 -3.48
N ASP A 105 18.51 11.08 -3.97
CA ASP A 105 19.10 12.41 -4.12
C ASP A 105 18.77 13.24 -2.87
N VAL A 106 19.61 13.05 -1.85
CA VAL A 106 19.91 14.00 -0.77
C VAL A 106 21.41 14.24 -0.79
#